data_AF-A0A9D0I8U9-F1
#
_entry.id   AF-A0A9D0I8U9-F1
#
_cell.length_a   1.000
_cell.length_b   1.000
_cell.length_c   1.000
_cell.angle_alpha   90.00
_cell.angle_beta   90.00
_cell.angle_gamma   90.00
#
_symmetry.space_group_name_H-M   'P 1'
#
loop_
_entity.id
_entity.type
_entity.pdbx_description
1 polymer ?
#
loop_
_entity_poly.entity_id
_entity_poly.type
_entity_poly.pdbx_seq_one_letter_code
_entity_poly.pdbx_strand_id
1 'polypeptide(L)'
;MKHLLRGLLLLLALSLAWWWSQLPRTPGEFFRARCSTCHRLPDLCRYTPRQRAEIVVTMRTQHGADDVIDDEEARVITGYLEEGLDCPRK
;
A
#
# COMPACT_ATOMS: atom_id res chain seq x y z
N MET A 1 36.60 15.08 -16.14
CA MET A 1 36.14 13.92 -15.34
C MET A 1 35.48 14.29 -14.01
N LYS A 2 36.09 15.14 -13.15
CA LYS A 2 35.51 15.50 -11.83
C LYS A 2 34.10 16.14 -11.87
N HIS A 3 33.82 17.00 -12.85
CA HIS A 3 32.51 17.65 -13.00
C HIS A 3 31.40 16.68 -13.48
N LEU A 4 31.74 15.72 -14.35
CA LEU A 4 30.83 14.67 -14.80
C LEU A 4 30.45 13.73 -13.66
N LEU A 5 31.44 13.33 -12.83
CA LEU A 5 31.19 12.50 -11.65
C LEU A 5 30.28 13.20 -10.63
N ARG A 6 30.50 14.50 -10.38
CA ARG A 6 29.64 15.30 -9.48
C ARG A 6 28.21 15.45 -10.00
N GLY A 7 28.04 15.70 -11.30
CA GLY A 7 26.71 15.78 -11.91
C GLY A 7 25.94 14.45 -11.81
N LEU A 8 26.63 13.33 -12.07
CA LEU A 8 26.03 12.00 -11.95
C LEU A 8 25.59 11.68 -10.52
N LEU A 9 26.43 12.01 -9.52
CA LEU A 9 26.10 11.81 -8.11
C LEU A 9 24.88 12.63 -7.67
N LEU A 10 24.76 13.87 -8.15
CA LEU A 10 23.61 14.72 -7.87
C LEU A 10 22.32 14.15 -8.48
N LEU A 11 22.37 13.66 -9.72
CA LEU A 11 21.22 13.02 -10.36
C LEU A 11 20.78 11.75 -9.61
N LEU A 12 21.74 10.92 -9.20
CA LEU A 12 21.48 9.73 -8.37
C LEU A 12 20.83 10.12 -7.05
N ALA A 13 21.36 11.11 -6.33
CA ALA A 13 20.80 11.58 -5.06
C ALA A 13 19.36 12.11 -5.23
N LEU A 14 19.10 12.86 -6.30
CA LEU A 14 17.76 13.36 -6.60
C LEU A 14 16.78 12.23 -6.94
N SER A 15 17.21 11.24 -7.73
CA SER A 15 16.36 10.10 -8.06
C SER A 15 16.00 9.24 -6.85
N LEU A 16 16.95 9.06 -5.91
CA LEU A 16 16.72 8.36 -4.64
C LEU A 16 15.80 9.15 -3.71
N ALA A 17 16.01 10.47 -3.59
CA ALA A 17 15.15 11.33 -2.78
C ALA A 17 13.71 11.34 -3.33
N TRP A 18 13.57 11.40 -4.66
CA TRP A 18 12.29 11.31 -5.33
C TRP A 18 11.60 9.97 -5.06
N TRP A 19 12.29 8.84 -5.27
CA TRP A 19 11.75 7.52 -4.93
C TRP A 19 11.28 7.48 -3.48
N TRP A 20 12.13 7.90 -2.53
CA TRP A 20 11.81 7.82 -1.11
C TRP A 20 10.57 8.65 -0.72
N SER A 21 10.27 9.70 -1.47
CA SER A 21 9.04 10.49 -1.29
C SER A 21 7.77 9.78 -1.77
N GLN A 22 7.89 8.80 -2.69
CA GLN A 22 6.78 8.02 -3.23
C GLN A 22 6.42 6.79 -2.38
N LEU A 23 7.23 6.44 -1.37
CA LEU A 23 6.95 5.32 -0.50
C LEU A 23 5.79 5.64 0.46
N PRO A 24 4.79 4.75 0.61
CA PRO A 24 3.67 4.95 1.52
C PRO A 24 4.14 5.10 2.96
N ARG A 25 3.65 6.13 3.66
CA ARG A 25 4.05 6.49 5.03
C ARG A 25 3.01 6.07 6.07
N THR A 26 1.79 5.79 5.64
CA THR A 26 0.69 5.37 6.52
C THR A 26 0.11 4.02 6.10
N PRO A 27 -0.50 3.25 7.03
CA PRO A 27 -1.20 2.01 6.68
C PRO A 27 -2.29 2.20 5.61
N GLY A 28 -2.98 3.35 5.61
CA GLY A 28 -3.99 3.67 4.59
C GLY A 28 -3.40 3.94 3.20
N GLU A 29 -2.26 4.62 3.11
CA GLU A 29 -1.53 4.75 1.84
C GLU A 29 -1.00 3.41 1.36
N PHE A 30 -0.49 2.60 2.28
CA PHE A 30 0.01 1.27 1.98
C PHE A 30 -1.09 0.35 1.44
N PHE A 31 -2.25 0.33 2.11
CA PHE A 31 -3.46 -0.34 1.62
C PHE A 31 -3.85 0.13 0.21
N ARG A 32 -3.89 1.45 -0.02
CA ARG A 32 -4.24 1.98 -1.35
C ARG A 32 -3.24 1.54 -2.42
N ALA A 33 -1.95 1.64 -2.14
CA ALA A 33 -0.90 1.27 -3.07
C ALA A 33 -0.97 -0.22 -3.43
N ARG A 34 -1.08 -1.10 -2.43
CA ARG A 34 -1.12 -2.55 -2.65
C ARG A 34 -2.44 -3.01 -3.27
N CYS A 35 -3.58 -2.70 -2.65
CA CYS A 35 -4.87 -3.25 -3.05
C CYS A 35 -5.46 -2.62 -4.32
N SER A 36 -4.91 -1.51 -4.83
CA SER A 36 -5.33 -0.94 -6.12
C SER A 36 -4.56 -1.49 -7.34
N THR A 37 -3.58 -2.37 -7.12
CA THR A 37 -2.73 -2.93 -8.18
C THR A 37 -3.55 -3.67 -9.24
N CYS A 38 -4.55 -4.44 -8.83
CA CYS A 38 -5.33 -5.29 -9.73
C CYS A 38 -6.63 -4.63 -10.19
N HIS A 39 -7.26 -3.81 -9.35
CA HIS A 39 -8.54 -3.17 -9.64
C HIS A 39 -8.75 -1.90 -8.80
N ARG A 40 -9.75 -1.10 -9.15
CA ARG A 40 -10.18 0.04 -8.32
C ARG A 40 -10.77 -0.46 -7.00
N LEU A 41 -10.45 0.23 -5.90
CA LEU A 41 -10.97 -0.12 -4.59
C LEU A 41 -12.48 0.15 -4.47
N PRO A 42 -13.26 -0.82 -3.95
CA PRO A 42 -14.67 -0.62 -3.68
C PRO A 42 -14.88 0.23 -2.40
N ASP A 43 -16.12 0.67 -2.18
CA ASP A 43 -16.52 1.23 -0.89
C ASP A 43 -16.55 0.11 0.17
N LEU A 44 -15.59 0.17 1.10
CA LEU A 44 -15.47 -0.79 2.19
C LEU A 44 -16.30 -0.42 3.42
N CYS A 45 -16.85 0.79 3.48
CA CYS A 45 -17.61 1.27 4.65
C CYS A 45 -18.97 0.60 4.82
N ARG A 46 -19.44 -0.11 3.79
CA ARG A 46 -20.64 -0.98 3.88
C ARG A 46 -20.40 -2.30 4.62
N TYR A 47 -19.15 -2.66 4.89
CA TYR A 47 -18.78 -3.89 5.59
C TYR A 47 -18.40 -3.61 7.04
N THR A 48 -18.61 -4.59 7.91
CA THR A 48 -18.09 -4.55 9.29
C THR A 48 -16.55 -4.65 9.27
N PRO A 49 -15.86 -4.17 10.32
CA PRO A 49 -14.41 -4.33 10.46
C PRO A 49 -13.91 -5.76 10.16
N ARG A 50 -14.53 -6.76 10.79
CA ARG A 50 -14.18 -8.16 10.59
C ARG A 50 -14.37 -8.64 9.15
N GLN A 51 -15.46 -8.23 8.49
CA GLN A 51 -15.69 -8.56 7.09
C GLN A 51 -14.62 -7.95 6.17
N ARG A 52 -14.11 -6.76 6.50
CA ARG A 52 -13.02 -6.14 5.72
C ARG A 52 -11.72 -6.93 5.85
N ALA A 53 -11.41 -7.47 7.03
CA ALA A 53 -10.29 -8.39 7.20
C ALA A 53 -10.45 -9.68 6.36
N GLU A 54 -11.64 -10.27 6.39
CA GLU A 54 -11.98 -11.47 5.59
C GLU A 54 -11.82 -11.23 4.08
N ILE A 55 -12.03 -10.00 3.59
CA ILE A 55 -11.76 -9.63 2.19
C ILE A 55 -10.27 -9.79 1.85
N VAL A 56 -9.35 -9.38 2.72
CA VAL A 56 -7.91 -9.52 2.48
C VAL A 56 -7.53 -10.99 2.35
N VAL A 57 -8.03 -11.83 3.26
CA VAL A 57 -7.82 -13.29 3.22
C VAL A 57 -8.37 -13.88 1.92
N THR A 58 -9.59 -13.49 1.53
CA THR A 58 -10.24 -13.98 0.31
C THR A 58 -9.45 -13.57 -0.93
N MET A 59 -9.01 -12.31 -1.01
CA MET A 59 -8.21 -11.82 -2.14
C MET A 59 -6.89 -12.57 -2.28
N ARG A 60 -6.20 -12.84 -1.17
CA ARG A 60 -4.93 -13.58 -1.20
C ARG A 60 -5.13 -15.04 -1.57
N THR A 61 -6.13 -15.70 -1.00
CA THR A 61 -6.29 -17.16 -1.16
C THR A 61 -7.09 -17.58 -2.39
N GLN A 62 -7.94 -16.71 -2.93
CA GLN A 62 -8.87 -17.06 -4.02
C GLN A 62 -8.71 -16.19 -5.26
N HIS A 63 -8.03 -15.04 -5.16
CA HIS A 63 -7.93 -14.07 -6.25
C HIS A 63 -6.48 -13.65 -6.59
N GLY A 64 -5.49 -14.43 -6.14
CA GLY A 64 -4.08 -14.24 -6.51
C GLY A 64 -3.41 -13.01 -5.90
N ALA A 65 -4.00 -12.40 -4.85
CA ALA A 65 -3.38 -11.25 -4.21
C ALA A 65 -2.14 -11.61 -3.37
N ASP A 66 -1.85 -12.90 -3.18
CA ASP A 66 -0.61 -13.40 -2.57
C ASP A 66 0.62 -13.15 -3.45
N ASP A 67 0.46 -13.01 -4.77
CA ASP A 67 1.53 -12.61 -5.68
C ASP A 67 1.99 -11.15 -5.46
N VAL A 68 1.16 -10.31 -4.83
CA VAL A 68 1.40 -8.87 -4.68
C VAL A 68 1.47 -8.40 -3.22
N ILE A 69 0.98 -9.20 -2.28
CA ILE A 69 0.92 -8.89 -0.84
C ILE A 69 1.39 -10.12 -0.06
N ASP A 70 2.54 -10.00 0.60
CA ASP A 70 3.06 -11.03 1.48
C ASP A 70 2.32 -11.10 2.83
N ASP A 71 2.72 -12.03 3.71
CA ASP A 71 2.06 -12.22 5.01
C ASP A 71 2.19 -11.02 5.95
N GLU A 72 3.33 -10.32 5.95
CA GLU A 72 3.52 -9.15 6.80
C GLU A 72 2.69 -7.97 6.30
N GLU A 73 2.70 -7.76 4.99
CA GLU A 73 1.90 -6.73 4.35
C GLU A 73 0.40 -6.97 4.55
N ALA A 74 -0.02 -8.24 4.49
CA ALA A 74 -1.40 -8.63 4.77
C ALA A 74 -1.81 -8.31 6.20
N ARG A 75 -0.92 -8.49 7.19
CA ARG A 75 -1.17 -8.11 8.59
C ARG A 75 -1.38 -6.60 8.74
N VAL A 76 -0.51 -5.80 8.14
CA VAL A 76 -0.61 -4.32 8.19
C VAL A 76 -1.92 -3.84 7.57
N ILE A 77 -2.27 -4.37 6.39
CA ILE A 77 -3.51 -4.00 5.69
C ILE A 77 -4.74 -4.43 6.48
N THR A 78 -4.73 -5.64 7.04
CA THR A 78 -5.84 -6.16 7.85
C THR A 78 -6.07 -5.27 9.07
N GLY A 79 -5.02 -4.95 9.84
CA GLY A 79 -5.15 -4.06 10.99
C GLY A 79 -5.66 -2.66 10.62
N TYR A 80 -5.22 -2.11 9.49
CA TYR A 80 -5.78 -0.85 8.99
C TYR A 80 -7.27 -0.96 8.68
N LEU A 81 -7.71 -2.03 8.02
CA LEU A 81 -9.11 -2.18 7.63
C LEU A 81 -10.05 -2.43 8.82
N GLU A 82 -9.55 -3.06 9.88
CA GLU A 82 -10.30 -3.32 11.11
C GLU A 82 -10.42 -2.08 11.99
N GLU A 83 -9.33 -1.34 12.19
CA GLU A 83 -9.24 -0.31 13.24
C GLU A 83 -9.00 1.10 12.70
N GLY A 84 -8.27 1.22 11.59
CA GLY A 84 -7.76 2.50 11.08
C GLY A 84 -8.54 3.11 9.91
N LEU A 85 -9.44 2.35 9.28
CA LEU A 85 -10.24 2.84 8.16
C LEU A 85 -11.35 3.76 8.67
N ASP A 86 -11.17 5.06 8.43
CA ASP A 86 -12.19 6.06 8.74
C ASP A 86 -13.40 5.90 7.80
N CYS A 87 -14.54 5.59 8.41
CA CYS A 87 -15.82 5.49 7.73
C CYS A 87 -16.77 6.52 8.35
N PRO A 88 -17.37 7.41 7.55
CA PRO A 88 -18.27 8.41 8.08
C PRO A 88 -19.42 7.74 8.83
N ARG A 89 -19.64 8.18 10.07
CA ARG A 89 -20.80 7.76 10.85
C ARG A 89 -22.05 8.30 10.14
N LYS A 90 -22.93 7.38 9.74
CA LYS A 90 -24.24 7.72 9.19
C LYS A 90 -25.12 8.40 10.23
#